data_AF-A0A9E3Z0Z4-F1
#
_entry.id   AF-A0A9E3Z0Z4-F1
#
_cell.length_a   1.000
_cell.length_b   1.000
_cell.length_c   1.000
_cell.angle_alpha   90.00
_cell.angle_beta   90.00
_cell.angle_gamma   90.00
#
_symmetry.space_group_name_H-M   'P 1'
#
loop_
_entity.id
_entity.type
_entity.pdbx_description
1 polymer ?
#
loop_
_entity_poly.entity_id
_entity_poly.type
_entity_poly.pdbx_seq_one_letter_code
_entity_poly.pdbx_strand_id
1 'polypeptide(L)'
;MAGKNTAQGRSSGATGRSAKTVEDYARAFEQGMEKDLPVSLGFSARLNMLWDLTGAAPPQTEGRVISVMGINREWRESDVRKWLQKDVLPPRIDLHNMVKFLVAQLDKGQDARRWEAFLIYGSPIVSSPVNQTLYREDQTRREIASTIFAQITDEYGIPPSAYEADQVFQRCLTLMHKFNIYELRDFQAGHLEPFKSYMFPGA
;
A
#
# COMPACT_ATOMS: atom_id res chain seq x y z
N MET A 1 -61.85 -53.48 -11.23
CA MET A 1 -60.76 -53.95 -10.35
C MET A 1 -59.53 -54.13 -11.24
N ALA A 2 -58.63 -53.16 -11.34
CA ALA A 2 -57.43 -52.96 -10.47
C ALA A 2 -56.34 -54.02 -10.78
N GLY A 3 -55.06 -53.73 -11.03
CA GLY A 3 -54.21 -52.53 -11.08
C GLY A 3 -52.88 -52.91 -11.78
N LYS A 4 -52.24 -52.03 -12.56
CA LYS A 4 -51.10 -51.13 -12.23
C LYS A 4 -49.74 -51.80 -11.88
N ASN A 5 -48.72 -51.40 -12.68
CA ASN A 5 -47.30 -51.11 -12.33
C ASN A 5 -46.36 -52.32 -12.09
N THR A 6 -45.05 -52.36 -12.40
CA THR A 6 -44.03 -51.32 -12.70
C THR A 6 -42.70 -51.94 -13.18
N ALA A 7 -41.80 -51.07 -13.70
CA ALA A 7 -40.32 -51.10 -13.64
C ALA A 7 -39.58 -51.87 -14.76
N GLN A 8 -38.52 -51.37 -15.42
CA GLN A 8 -37.70 -50.15 -15.35
C GLN A 8 -37.03 -50.05 -16.77
N GLY A 9 -36.94 -48.93 -17.46
CA GLY A 9 -36.52 -47.63 -16.95
C GLY A 9 -35.00 -47.55 -16.80
N ARG A 10 -34.21 -47.87 -17.85
CA ARG A 10 -32.82 -47.39 -17.94
C ARG A 10 -32.81 -46.10 -18.77
N SER A 11 -33.20 -45.02 -18.11
CA SER A 11 -32.86 -43.66 -18.54
C SER A 11 -31.35 -43.50 -18.36
N SER A 12 -30.61 -43.71 -19.43
CA SER A 12 -29.23 -43.27 -19.57
C SER A 12 -29.22 -41.77 -19.34
N GLY A 13 -28.74 -41.35 -18.15
CA GLY A 13 -28.54 -39.95 -17.80
C GLY A 13 -27.49 -39.35 -18.71
N ALA A 14 -27.90 -38.89 -19.89
CA ALA A 14 -27.17 -37.92 -20.65
C ALA A 14 -27.47 -36.56 -20.01
N THR A 15 -26.71 -36.21 -18.97
CA THR A 15 -26.51 -34.81 -18.57
C THR A 15 -25.68 -34.13 -19.67
N GLY A 16 -26.29 -33.99 -20.85
CA GLY A 16 -25.80 -33.09 -21.86
C GLY A 16 -25.89 -31.69 -21.26
N ARG A 17 -24.75 -31.15 -20.82
CA ARG A 17 -24.62 -29.71 -20.67
C ARG A 17 -24.96 -29.13 -22.04
N SER A 18 -26.17 -28.61 -22.20
CA SER A 18 -26.52 -27.88 -23.41
C SER A 18 -25.47 -26.80 -23.60
N ALA A 19 -24.78 -26.82 -24.73
CA ALA A 19 -23.80 -25.79 -25.04
C ALA A 19 -24.52 -24.44 -24.95
N LYS A 20 -24.04 -23.56 -24.06
CA LYS A 20 -24.62 -22.23 -23.91
C LYS A 20 -24.49 -21.49 -25.24
N THR A 21 -25.59 -20.92 -25.72
CA THR A 21 -25.62 -20.11 -26.93
C THR A 21 -25.00 -18.73 -26.67
N VAL A 22 -24.69 -17.98 -27.74
CA VAL A 22 -24.18 -16.61 -27.61
C VAL A 22 -25.21 -15.72 -26.89
N GLU A 23 -26.50 -15.94 -27.14
CA GLU A 23 -27.61 -15.27 -26.46
C GLU A 23 -27.65 -15.59 -24.96
N ASP A 24 -27.34 -16.82 -24.56
CA ASP A 24 -27.25 -17.19 -23.14
C ASP A 24 -26.08 -16.47 -22.45
N TYR A 25 -24.95 -16.28 -23.15
CA TYR A 25 -23.83 -15.50 -22.66
C TYR A 25 -24.15 -14.00 -22.58
N ALA A 26 -24.84 -13.43 -23.58
CA ALA A 26 -25.26 -12.03 -23.58
C ALA A 26 -26.18 -11.73 -22.38
N ARG A 27 -27.16 -12.60 -22.12
CA ARG A 27 -28.05 -12.46 -20.96
C ARG A 27 -27.31 -12.62 -19.64
N ALA A 28 -26.38 -13.57 -19.54
CA ALA A 28 -25.57 -13.75 -18.35
C ALA A 28 -24.65 -12.55 -18.09
N PHE A 29 -24.10 -11.93 -19.14
CA PHE A 29 -23.31 -10.71 -19.05
C PHE A 29 -24.16 -9.56 -18.51
N GLU A 30 -25.32 -9.29 -19.11
CA GLU A 30 -26.24 -8.23 -18.64
C GLU A 30 -26.67 -8.42 -17.18
N GLN A 31 -26.90 -9.66 -16.75
CA GLN A 31 -27.25 -9.98 -15.36
C GLN A 31 -26.10 -9.79 -14.38
N GLY A 32 -24.85 -9.95 -14.84
CA GLY A 32 -23.63 -9.81 -14.04
C GLY A 32 -22.95 -8.45 -14.15
N MET A 33 -23.49 -7.53 -14.95
CA MET A 33 -22.91 -6.20 -15.13
C MET A 33 -23.00 -5.36 -13.86
N GLU A 34 -21.84 -5.06 -13.28
CA GLU A 34 -21.71 -3.99 -12.29
C GLU A 34 -21.82 -2.63 -13.01
N LYS A 35 -22.71 -1.77 -12.52
CA LYS A 35 -22.95 -0.43 -13.12
C LYS A 35 -21.95 0.62 -12.64
N ASP A 36 -21.38 0.39 -11.45
CA ASP A 36 -20.42 1.27 -10.81
C ASP A 36 -19.22 0.43 -10.38
N LEU A 37 -18.03 0.97 -10.59
CA LEU A 37 -16.81 0.35 -10.09
C LEU A 37 -16.69 0.59 -8.58
N PRO A 38 -16.20 -0.39 -7.80
CA PRO A 38 -15.95 -0.20 -6.38
C PRO A 38 -14.93 0.93 -6.16
N VAL A 39 -15.10 1.64 -5.03
CA VAL A 39 -14.18 2.70 -4.61
C VAL A 39 -12.77 2.10 -4.49
N SER A 40 -11.78 2.73 -5.11
CA SER A 40 -10.39 2.29 -5.06
C SER A 40 -9.76 2.67 -3.72
N LEU A 41 -10.19 2.00 -2.65
CA LEU A 41 -9.76 2.30 -1.28
C LEU A 41 -8.23 2.33 -1.16
N GLY A 42 -7.73 3.39 -0.54
CA GLY A 42 -6.31 3.67 -0.38
C GLY A 42 -5.59 4.17 -1.65
N PHE A 43 -6.30 4.44 -2.74
CA PHE A 43 -5.71 5.05 -3.95
C PHE A 43 -5.00 6.36 -3.61
N SER A 44 -5.66 7.23 -2.85
CA SER A 44 -5.10 8.52 -2.44
C SER A 44 -3.82 8.31 -1.66
N ALA A 45 -3.80 7.36 -0.71
CA ALA A 45 -2.61 7.08 0.08
C ALA A 45 -1.43 6.66 -0.80
N ARG A 46 -1.66 5.75 -1.77
CA ARG A 46 -0.64 5.30 -2.71
C ARG A 46 -0.19 6.41 -3.67
N LEU A 47 -1.13 7.25 -4.12
CA LEU A 47 -0.81 8.39 -4.98
C LEU A 47 0.04 9.42 -4.24
N ASN A 48 -0.34 9.77 -3.01
CA ASN A 48 0.42 10.67 -2.16
C ASN A 48 1.82 10.12 -1.89
N MET A 49 1.93 8.83 -1.57
CA MET A 49 3.21 8.15 -1.47
C MET A 49 4.05 8.38 -2.73
N LEU A 50 3.53 8.17 -3.93
CA LEU A 50 4.29 8.40 -5.15
C LEU A 50 4.76 9.86 -5.29
N TRP A 51 3.92 10.84 -4.95
CA TRP A 51 4.31 12.26 -4.92
C TRP A 51 5.45 12.54 -3.93
N ASP A 52 5.40 11.90 -2.76
CA ASP A 52 6.43 11.99 -1.73
C ASP A 52 7.75 11.38 -2.21
N LEU A 53 7.68 10.20 -2.83
CA LEU A 53 8.87 9.49 -3.35
C LEU A 53 9.61 10.27 -4.43
N THR A 54 8.89 11.02 -5.26
CA THR A 54 9.49 11.78 -6.36
C THR A 54 9.95 13.16 -5.92
N GLY A 55 9.58 13.62 -4.72
CA GLY A 55 9.84 15.01 -4.28
C GLY A 55 9.24 16.08 -5.21
N ALA A 56 8.27 15.71 -6.05
CA ALA A 56 7.76 16.57 -7.13
C ALA A 56 6.72 17.58 -6.62
N ALA A 57 6.17 17.35 -5.43
CA ALA A 57 5.25 18.23 -4.74
C ALA A 57 5.55 18.20 -3.24
N PRO A 58 5.27 19.30 -2.50
CA PRO A 58 5.51 19.36 -1.06
C PRO A 58 4.60 18.37 -0.30
N PRO A 59 4.90 18.13 1.00
CA PRO A 59 4.05 17.34 1.90
C PRO A 59 2.59 17.78 1.89
N GLN A 60 1.66 16.87 2.19
CA GLN A 60 0.21 17.19 2.19
C GLN A 60 -0.15 18.38 3.08
N THR A 61 0.56 18.56 4.19
CA THR A 61 0.36 19.64 5.17
C THR A 61 0.76 21.02 4.65
N GLU A 62 1.51 21.08 3.55
CA GLU A 62 2.15 22.29 3.03
C GLU A 62 1.53 22.76 1.69
N GLY A 63 0.25 22.44 1.46
CA GLY A 63 -0.46 22.94 0.27
C GLY A 63 -0.21 22.16 -1.01
N ARG A 64 0.06 20.84 -0.92
CA ARG A 64 0.23 19.92 -2.06
C ARG A 64 -0.78 20.12 -3.19
N VAL A 65 -2.05 20.34 -2.87
CA VAL A 65 -3.12 20.55 -3.87
C VAL A 65 -2.76 21.71 -4.81
N ILE A 66 -2.28 22.82 -4.26
CA ILE A 66 -1.92 24.03 -5.02
C ILE A 66 -0.69 23.73 -5.89
N SER A 67 0.32 23.06 -5.34
CA SER A 67 1.52 22.70 -6.10
C SER A 67 1.24 21.74 -7.25
N VAL A 68 0.38 20.74 -7.05
CA VAL A 68 -0.04 19.80 -8.11
C VAL A 68 -0.80 20.53 -9.23
N MET A 69 -1.66 21.49 -8.88
CA MET A 69 -2.29 22.38 -9.89
C MET A 69 -1.27 23.28 -10.60
N GLY A 70 -0.18 23.64 -9.93
CA GLY A 70 0.94 24.37 -10.53
C GLY A 70 1.67 23.58 -11.63
N ILE A 71 1.68 22.24 -11.52
CA ILE A 71 2.29 21.33 -12.51
C ILE A 71 1.41 21.22 -13.76
N ASN A 72 0.09 21.11 -13.60
CA ASN A 72 -0.86 21.11 -14.70
C ASN A 72 -2.04 22.03 -14.40
N ARG A 73 -2.08 23.17 -15.11
CA ARG A 73 -3.07 24.23 -14.93
C ARG A 73 -4.49 23.86 -15.36
N GLU A 74 -4.64 22.81 -16.16
CA GLU A 74 -5.95 22.31 -16.60
C GLU A 74 -6.68 21.55 -15.48
N TRP A 75 -5.97 21.11 -14.45
CA TRP A 75 -6.56 20.40 -13.34
C TRP A 75 -7.27 21.34 -12.37
N ARG A 76 -8.54 21.03 -12.09
CA ARG A 76 -9.36 21.79 -11.15
C ARG A 76 -9.05 21.36 -9.72
N GLU A 77 -9.03 22.32 -8.80
CA GLU A 77 -8.76 22.08 -7.38
C GLU A 77 -9.68 20.99 -6.79
N SER A 78 -10.97 21.05 -7.13
CA SER A 78 -11.96 20.09 -6.63
C SER A 78 -11.66 18.65 -7.03
N ASP A 79 -11.06 18.43 -8.19
CA ASP A 79 -10.76 17.09 -8.69
C ASP A 79 -9.44 16.60 -8.09
N VAL A 80 -8.40 17.44 -8.07
CA VAL A 80 -7.14 17.15 -7.38
C VAL A 80 -7.38 16.79 -5.91
N ARG A 81 -8.27 17.52 -5.22
CA ARG A 81 -8.65 17.23 -3.85
C ARG A 81 -9.29 15.84 -3.70
N LYS A 82 -10.16 15.45 -4.63
CA LYS A 82 -10.78 14.11 -4.60
C LYS A 82 -9.72 13.01 -4.83
N TRP A 83 -8.76 13.23 -5.72
CA TRP A 83 -7.68 12.26 -6.00
C TRP A 83 -6.74 12.07 -4.81
N LEU A 84 -6.43 13.17 -4.11
CA LEU A 84 -5.47 13.16 -3.00
C LEU A 84 -6.09 12.84 -1.63
N GLN A 85 -7.42 12.94 -1.49
CA GLN A 85 -8.08 12.86 -0.17
C GLN A 85 -9.32 11.95 -0.11
N LYS A 86 -9.93 11.57 -1.25
CA LYS A 86 -11.24 10.88 -1.27
C LYS A 86 -11.25 9.58 -2.06
N ASP A 87 -10.08 9.05 -2.42
CA ASP A 87 -9.90 7.80 -3.16
C ASP A 87 -10.66 7.76 -4.50
N VAL A 88 -10.83 8.93 -5.11
CA VAL A 88 -11.44 9.05 -6.43
C VAL A 88 -10.34 8.98 -7.47
N LEU A 89 -10.49 8.09 -8.44
CA LEU A 89 -9.53 7.99 -9.54
C LEU A 89 -9.63 9.22 -10.46
N PRO A 90 -8.50 9.78 -10.90
CA PRO A 90 -8.48 10.71 -12.02
C PRO A 90 -8.94 10.02 -13.31
N PRO A 91 -9.33 10.80 -14.34
CA PRO A 91 -9.51 10.27 -15.68
C PRO A 91 -8.29 9.46 -16.12
N ARG A 92 -8.51 8.38 -16.89
CA ARG A 92 -7.44 7.42 -17.23
C ARG A 92 -6.22 8.08 -17.88
N ILE A 93 -6.46 9.08 -18.74
CA ILE A 93 -5.38 9.82 -19.42
C ILE A 93 -4.59 10.71 -18.45
N ASP A 94 -5.26 11.34 -17.49
CA ASP A 94 -4.61 12.14 -16.44
C ASP A 94 -3.77 11.25 -15.54
N LEU A 95 -4.31 10.09 -15.13
CA LEU A 95 -3.56 9.11 -14.35
C LEU A 95 -2.30 8.65 -15.10
N HIS A 96 -2.44 8.28 -16.37
CA HIS A 96 -1.33 7.81 -17.19
C HIS A 96 -0.22 8.87 -17.29
N ASN A 97 -0.57 10.09 -17.64
CA ASN A 97 0.39 11.18 -17.81
C ASN A 97 1.04 11.57 -16.47
N MET A 98 0.25 11.61 -15.39
CA MET A 98 0.73 11.90 -14.04
C MET A 98 1.74 10.84 -13.59
N VAL A 99 1.41 9.55 -13.72
CA VAL A 99 2.32 8.47 -13.33
C VAL A 99 3.57 8.46 -14.19
N LYS A 100 3.43 8.64 -15.52
CA LYS A 100 4.57 8.72 -16.42
C LYS A 100 5.52 9.86 -16.04
N PHE A 101 4.97 11.03 -15.69
CA PHE A 101 5.75 12.18 -15.23
C PHE A 101 6.47 11.88 -13.90
N LEU A 102 5.75 11.32 -12.93
CA LEU A 102 6.29 11.02 -11.60
C LEU A 102 7.38 9.96 -11.65
N VAL A 103 7.12 8.86 -12.36
CA VAL A 103 8.08 7.76 -12.51
C VAL A 103 9.34 8.20 -13.24
N ALA A 104 9.27 9.19 -14.13
CA ALA A 104 10.45 9.77 -14.77
C ALA A 104 11.38 10.52 -13.79
N GLN A 105 10.89 10.89 -12.60
CA GLN A 105 11.71 11.50 -11.54
C GLN A 105 12.40 10.47 -10.64
N LEU A 106 12.05 9.18 -10.76
CA LEU A 106 12.64 8.10 -9.96
C LEU A 106 13.88 7.50 -10.65
N ASP A 107 14.61 6.65 -9.91
CA ASP A 107 15.78 5.93 -10.41
C ASP A 107 15.50 5.10 -11.68
N LYS A 108 16.56 4.80 -12.45
CA LYS A 108 16.48 3.98 -13.66
C LYS A 108 15.89 2.60 -13.36
N GLY A 109 14.98 2.14 -14.23
CA GLY A 109 14.39 0.79 -14.18
C GLY A 109 12.96 0.71 -13.62
N GLN A 110 12.32 1.85 -13.35
CA GLN A 110 10.91 1.91 -12.96
C GLN A 110 9.96 1.68 -14.15
N ASP A 111 8.89 0.92 -13.92
CA ASP A 111 7.84 0.66 -14.92
C ASP A 111 6.58 1.46 -14.60
N ALA A 112 6.25 2.44 -15.46
CA ALA A 112 5.07 3.27 -15.31
C ALA A 112 3.76 2.47 -15.32
N ARG A 113 3.66 1.40 -16.12
CA ARG A 113 2.44 0.57 -16.17
C ARG A 113 2.23 -0.19 -14.87
N ARG A 114 3.32 -0.68 -14.28
CA ARG A 114 3.28 -1.34 -12.97
C ARG A 114 2.87 -0.36 -11.86
N TRP A 115 3.37 0.87 -11.90
CA TRP A 115 2.96 1.94 -10.99
C TRP A 115 1.47 2.26 -11.13
N GLU A 116 0.96 2.45 -12.34
CA GLU A 116 -0.47 2.69 -12.57
C GLU A 116 -1.34 1.57 -12.00
N ALA A 117 -0.98 0.31 -12.27
CA ALA A 117 -1.71 -0.85 -11.77
C ALA A 117 -1.67 -0.93 -10.23
N PHE A 118 -0.52 -0.63 -9.61
CA PHE A 118 -0.39 -0.57 -8.16
C PHE A 118 -1.25 0.53 -7.53
N LEU A 119 -1.32 1.72 -8.14
CA LEU A 119 -2.17 2.79 -7.63
C LEU A 119 -3.64 2.37 -7.62
N ILE A 120 -4.13 1.75 -8.71
CA ILE A 120 -5.53 1.35 -8.85
C ILE A 120 -5.87 0.18 -7.92
N TYR A 121 -5.11 -0.93 -7.99
CA TYR A 121 -5.50 -2.19 -7.37
C TYR A 121 -4.83 -2.47 -6.02
N GLY A 122 -3.74 -1.78 -5.71
CA GLY A 122 -3.00 -1.93 -4.45
C GLY A 122 -2.24 -3.27 -4.32
N SER A 123 -1.67 -3.48 -3.13
CA SER A 123 -0.82 -4.63 -2.79
C SER A 123 -1.49 -6.02 -2.85
N PRO A 124 -2.81 -6.19 -2.66
CA PRO A 124 -3.42 -7.51 -2.79
C PRO A 124 -3.37 -8.07 -4.22
N ILE A 125 -3.25 -7.20 -5.23
CA ILE A 125 -3.28 -7.57 -6.65
C ILE A 125 -1.93 -7.30 -7.34
N VAL A 126 -1.26 -6.21 -6.98
CA VAL A 126 0.00 -5.79 -7.60
C VAL A 126 1.03 -5.56 -6.50
N SER A 127 2.12 -6.31 -6.52
CA SER A 127 3.23 -6.11 -5.59
C SER A 127 3.80 -4.70 -5.73
N SER A 128 4.01 -4.03 -4.59
CA SER A 128 4.51 -2.65 -4.53
C SER A 128 5.72 -2.46 -5.48
N PRO A 129 5.68 -1.50 -6.41
CA PRO A 129 6.76 -1.19 -7.35
C PRO A 129 7.89 -0.39 -6.71
N VAL A 130 7.74 -0.03 -5.44
CA VAL A 130 8.76 0.63 -4.63
C VAL A 130 9.98 -0.29 -4.57
N ASN A 131 11.05 0.10 -5.28
CA ASN A 131 12.31 -0.63 -5.25
C ASN A 131 12.84 -0.67 -3.81
N GLN A 132 13.55 -1.74 -3.48
CA GLN A 132 14.19 -1.97 -2.18
C GLN A 132 15.18 -0.86 -1.77
N THR A 133 15.46 0.14 -2.60
CA THR A 133 16.17 1.36 -2.23
C THR A 133 15.42 2.20 -1.21
N LEU A 134 14.08 2.17 -1.18
CA LEU A 134 13.29 2.70 -0.06
C LEU A 134 13.26 1.77 1.15
N TYR A 135 13.42 0.46 0.91
CA TYR A 135 13.79 -0.49 1.96
C TYR A 135 15.23 -0.27 2.46
N ARG A 136 16.10 0.48 1.78
CA ARG A 136 17.41 0.84 2.36
C ARG A 136 17.28 1.87 3.47
N GLU A 137 16.30 2.77 3.41
CA GLU A 137 16.04 3.63 4.56
C GLU A 137 15.48 2.83 5.74
N ASP A 138 14.67 1.79 5.48
CA ASP A 138 14.17 0.89 6.52
C ASP A 138 15.29 -0.04 7.01
N GLN A 139 16.20 -0.50 6.15
CA GLN A 139 17.36 -1.33 6.49
C GLN A 139 18.40 -0.52 7.28
N THR A 140 18.78 0.67 6.82
CA THR A 140 19.68 1.58 7.55
C THR A 140 19.04 2.00 8.87
N ARG A 141 17.74 2.34 8.91
CA ARG A 141 17.04 2.61 10.18
C ARG A 141 16.97 1.38 11.08
N ARG A 142 16.80 0.18 10.52
CA ARG A 142 16.83 -1.09 11.26
C ARG A 142 18.22 -1.42 11.80
N GLU A 143 19.28 -1.09 11.06
CA GLU A 143 20.68 -1.25 11.48
C GLU A 143 21.02 -0.27 12.60
N ILE A 144 20.62 1.00 12.47
CA ILE A 144 20.75 2.01 13.53
C ILE A 144 19.92 1.59 14.75
N ALA A 145 18.67 1.16 14.57
CA ALA A 145 17.81 0.69 15.65
C ALA A 145 18.39 -0.54 16.36
N SER A 146 18.95 -1.50 15.61
CA SER A 146 19.65 -2.66 16.16
C SER A 146 20.86 -2.24 17.00
N THR A 147 21.61 -1.23 16.52
CA THR A 147 22.79 -0.71 17.23
C THR A 147 22.39 0.01 18.52
N ILE A 148 21.37 0.87 18.47
CA ILE A 148 20.83 1.57 19.65
C ILE A 148 20.27 0.56 20.66
N PHE A 149 19.55 -0.45 20.19
CA PHE A 149 19.01 -1.52 21.02
C PHE A 149 20.15 -2.25 21.74
N ALA A 150 21.15 -2.74 21.03
CA ALA A 150 22.31 -3.43 21.61
C ALA A 150 23.02 -2.55 22.65
N GLN A 151 23.26 -1.27 22.31
CA GLN A 151 23.91 -0.32 23.21
C GLN A 151 23.13 -0.13 24.52
N ILE A 152 21.80 -0.04 24.48
CA ILE A 152 20.97 0.11 25.68
C ILE A 152 20.93 -1.18 26.49
N THR A 153 20.80 -2.35 25.86
CA THR A 153 20.78 -3.62 26.60
C THR A 153 22.12 -3.89 27.28
N ASP A 154 23.23 -3.50 26.65
CA ASP A 154 24.57 -3.65 27.22
C ASP A 154 24.82 -2.66 28.36
N GLU A 155 24.49 -1.37 28.17
CA GLU A 155 24.71 -0.31 29.18
C GLU A 155 23.88 -0.54 30.45
N TYR A 156 22.62 -0.98 30.29
CA TYR A 156 21.69 -1.19 31.40
C TYR A 156 21.55 -2.65 31.84
N GLY A 157 22.32 -3.57 31.23
CA GLY A 157 22.34 -5.00 31.59
C GLY A 157 20.99 -5.71 31.42
N ILE A 158 20.21 -5.36 30.39
CA ILE A 158 18.85 -5.88 30.18
C ILE A 158 18.93 -7.23 29.44
N PRO A 159 18.53 -8.36 30.05
CA PRO A 159 18.64 -9.67 29.41
C PRO A 159 17.57 -9.87 28.33
N PRO A 160 17.83 -10.68 27.28
CA PRO A 160 16.86 -10.96 26.22
C PRO A 160 15.52 -11.53 26.70
N SER A 161 15.49 -12.19 27.85
CA SER A 161 14.26 -12.73 28.46
C SER A 161 13.36 -11.66 29.09
N ALA A 162 13.82 -10.42 29.24
CA ALA A 162 13.07 -9.35 29.87
C ALA A 162 12.18 -8.56 28.90
N TYR A 163 12.22 -8.87 27.59
CA TYR A 163 11.50 -8.11 26.59
C TYR A 163 11.09 -8.92 25.36
N GLU A 164 10.08 -8.40 24.65
CA GLU A 164 9.68 -8.90 23.33
C GLU A 164 10.40 -8.08 22.24
N ALA A 165 11.31 -8.72 21.51
CA ALA A 165 12.21 -8.06 20.57
C ALA A 165 11.45 -7.21 19.54
N ASP A 166 10.40 -7.75 18.93
CA ASP A 166 9.60 -7.03 17.92
C ASP A 166 8.95 -5.76 18.49
N GLN A 167 8.40 -5.83 19.71
CA GLN A 167 7.74 -4.68 20.33
C GLN A 167 8.74 -3.59 20.71
N VAL A 168 9.89 -3.99 21.26
CA VAL A 168 10.97 -3.07 21.60
C VAL A 168 11.53 -2.40 20.36
N PHE A 169 11.69 -3.15 19.28
CA PHE A 169 12.20 -2.64 18.01
C PHE A 169 11.27 -1.60 17.41
N GLN A 170 9.95 -1.82 17.43
CA GLN A 170 8.96 -0.83 16.98
C GLN A 170 8.96 0.44 17.84
N ARG A 171 9.13 0.32 19.16
CA ARG A 171 9.28 1.47 20.07
C ARG A 171 10.56 2.25 19.79
N CYS A 172 11.66 1.57 19.49
CA CYS A 172 12.93 2.19 19.09
C CYS A 172 12.77 3.02 17.80
N LEU A 173 12.19 2.44 16.75
CA LEU A 173 11.91 3.16 15.49
C LEU A 173 11.01 4.38 15.71
N THR A 174 10.02 4.26 16.59
CA THR A 174 9.12 5.37 16.94
C THR A 174 9.87 6.53 17.61
N LEU A 175 10.80 6.24 18.52
CA LEU A 175 11.61 7.27 19.16
C LEU A 175 12.65 7.88 18.22
N MET A 176 13.29 7.08 17.38
CA MET A 176 14.20 7.59 16.36
C MET A 176 13.50 8.63 15.48
N HIS A 177 12.26 8.36 15.08
CA HIS A 177 11.46 9.34 14.35
C HIS A 177 11.16 10.60 15.17
N LYS A 178 10.72 10.47 16.43
CA LYS A 178 10.38 11.61 17.30
C LYS A 178 11.58 12.52 17.61
N PHE A 179 12.77 11.95 17.71
CA PHE A 179 14.01 12.68 17.97
C PHE A 179 14.80 13.05 16.71
N ASN A 180 14.24 12.79 15.51
CA ASN A 180 14.90 13.06 14.23
C ASN A 180 16.28 12.38 14.09
N ILE A 181 16.40 11.13 14.54
CA ILE A 181 17.61 10.31 14.42
C ILE A 181 17.53 9.55 13.09
N TYR A 182 18.33 10.01 12.13
CA TYR A 182 18.40 9.41 10.79
C TYR A 182 19.76 8.77 10.53
N GLU A 183 20.79 9.14 11.31
CA GLU A 183 22.11 8.53 11.32
C GLU A 183 22.56 8.20 12.74
N LEU A 184 23.52 7.28 12.90
CA LEU A 184 24.00 6.88 14.23
C LEU A 184 24.61 8.05 15.03
N ARG A 185 25.22 9.03 14.34
CA ARG A 185 25.77 10.25 14.97
C ARG A 185 24.71 11.16 15.61
N ASP A 186 23.43 11.02 15.21
CA ASP A 186 22.35 11.81 15.79
C ASP A 186 21.92 11.23 17.15
N PHE A 187 22.28 9.98 17.44
CA PHE A 187 22.08 9.36 18.74
C PHE A 187 23.17 9.82 19.73
N GLN A 188 22.75 10.60 20.72
CA GLN A 188 23.63 11.22 21.72
C GLN A 188 23.41 10.57 23.08
N ALA A 189 24.38 10.71 24.00
CA ALA A 189 24.30 10.14 25.35
C ALA A 189 23.02 10.56 26.11
N GLY A 190 22.51 11.78 25.87
CA GLY A 190 21.26 12.26 26.45
C GLY A 190 20.00 11.51 26.00
N HIS A 191 20.08 10.69 24.94
CA HIS A 191 18.97 9.87 24.45
C HIS A 191 18.89 8.50 25.13
N LEU A 192 19.92 8.06 25.86
CA LEU A 192 19.97 6.73 26.49
C LEU A 192 18.80 6.53 27.47
N GLU A 193 18.61 7.45 28.42
CA GLU A 193 17.59 7.31 29.47
C GLU A 193 16.15 7.38 28.91
N PRO A 194 15.80 8.32 28.00
CA PRO A 194 14.51 8.31 27.33
C PRO A 194 14.24 7.06 26.51
N PHE A 195 15.25 6.56 25.78
CA PHE A 195 15.10 5.33 25.00
C PHE A 195 14.92 4.12 25.91
N LYS A 196 15.74 3.96 26.95
CA LYS A 196 15.58 2.87 27.94
C LYS A 196 14.18 2.86 28.53
N SER A 197 13.71 4.00 29.03
CA SER A 197 12.41 4.12 29.70
C SER A 197 11.24 3.79 28.78
N TYR A 198 11.32 4.19 27.52
CA TYR A 198 10.24 3.97 26.55
C TYR A 198 10.27 2.58 25.93
N MET A 199 11.46 2.05 25.63
CA MET A 199 11.65 0.73 25.05
C MET A 199 11.30 -0.36 26.06
N PHE A 200 11.72 -0.19 27.31
CA PHE A 200 11.58 -1.17 28.39
C PHE A 200 10.82 -0.60 29.60
N PRO A 201 9.51 -0.32 29.49
CA PRO A 201 8.71 0.30 30.54
C PRO A 201 8.47 -0.61 31.77
N GLY A 202 9.09 -1.78 31.83
CA GLY A 202 9.01 -2.73 32.95
C GLY A 202 10.33 -3.40 33.31
N ALA A 203 11.46 -2.91 32.76
CA ALA A 203 12.81 -3.39 33.09
C ALA A 203 13.60 -2.37 33.92
#